data_AF-A0A9E3RAB0-F1
#
_entry.id   AF-A0A9E3RAB0-F1
#
_cell.length_a   1.000
_cell.length_b   1.000
_cell.length_c   1.000
_cell.angle_alpha   90.00
_cell.angle_beta   90.00
_cell.angle_gamma   90.00
#
_symmetry.space_group_name_H-M   'P 1'
#
loop_
_entity.id
_entity.type
_entity.pdbx_description
1 polymer ?
#
loop_
_entity_poly.entity_id
_entity_poly.type
_entity_poly.pdbx_seq_one_letter_code
_entity_poly.pdbx_strand_id
1 'polypeptide(L)'
;MRSTRALLLPAALLGVAACAPDSLPTLEPASASALSRRADERTPATIELEKIGTWVGGGAQASEITAYDDVSRRMFVVNGALGTVDVVDVQVPSAPVRVGQLQFAGSANSVSAYRGVVAIAVENASKTAAGTVEFYRTTTLEPLASVGVGALPDMVTFSPDGRYVVVANEGEPSPDYTDDPEGSVSIIELRGLVHCDDEDEAEHRFHDGDDDDGRRPAPRVRHVRFTAYNGRETALRAQGIRIYGPNATAAQDLEPEYVAIDGDSRTAWVTLQENNALAIIDLRSATIRELVPLGYKDHRLAGNGLDASDRDNAVNIRNWPVFGMYQPDGIAAFSVGRQTYLITANEGDARDYPGFAEESRVSALALDPAVFGDAVCGGPCKDNARLGRLTVTRTLGQDPASGLYRELYVLGGRSFSILSASGARLWDSGDQLEQRTAALPNVAFNASNTGNAFDDRSDNKGPEPEGVAVGRIGRKTFAFIGLERVGGVMVYDVSVPTVPVFATYVNTRAGAAGDLGPEGLQFVPAERSPIKAPLLFVGNEISGTTAIFEIKLR
;
A
#
# COMPACT_ATOMS: atom_id res chain seq x y z
N MET A 1 -74.73 45.11 2.25
CA MET A 1 -74.07 45.49 0.98
C MET A 1 -74.71 44.66 -0.15
N ARG A 2 -74.87 45.26 -1.34
CA ARG A 2 -75.71 44.83 -2.49
C ARG A 2 -75.39 43.42 -3.03
N SER A 3 -76.42 42.58 -3.31
CA SER A 3 -76.90 42.14 -4.65
C SER A 3 -75.98 41.12 -5.37
N THR A 4 -76.39 39.98 -5.95
CA THR A 4 -77.53 39.73 -6.86
C THR A 4 -77.75 38.20 -7.06
N ARG A 5 -78.99 37.79 -7.38
CA ARG A 5 -79.44 36.45 -7.84
C ARG A 5 -79.42 36.33 -9.38
N ALA A 6 -79.33 35.11 -9.93
CA ALA A 6 -80.07 34.53 -11.09
C ALA A 6 -79.36 33.19 -11.47
N LEU A 7 -79.91 31.97 -11.58
CA LEU A 7 -81.13 31.33 -12.14
C LEU A 7 -81.15 31.09 -13.68
N LEU A 8 -80.95 29.79 -14.07
CA LEU A 8 -81.41 29.01 -15.25
C LEU A 8 -80.96 29.44 -16.68
N LEU A 9 -80.66 28.57 -17.66
CA LEU A 9 -81.48 27.52 -18.32
C LEU A 9 -80.60 26.58 -19.24
N PRO A 10 -81.17 25.52 -19.88
CA PRO A 10 -80.54 24.24 -20.27
C PRO A 10 -80.32 24.03 -21.80
N ALA A 11 -79.61 22.96 -22.20
CA ALA A 11 -79.73 22.23 -23.48
C ALA A 11 -78.81 20.98 -23.44
N ALA A 12 -79.33 19.75 -23.45
CA ALA A 12 -79.77 18.94 -24.61
C ALA A 12 -78.61 18.20 -25.34
N LEU A 13 -78.73 16.86 -25.34
CA LEU A 13 -77.81 15.85 -25.86
C LEU A 13 -77.54 15.95 -27.36
N LEU A 14 -76.31 15.60 -27.76
CA LEU A 14 -76.04 14.75 -28.92
C LEU A 14 -74.92 13.75 -28.57
N GLY A 15 -75.21 12.47 -28.70
CA GLY A 15 -74.23 11.38 -28.69
C GLY A 15 -74.00 10.86 -30.10
N VAL A 16 -72.77 10.42 -30.37
CA VAL A 16 -72.35 9.42 -31.38
C VAL A 16 -71.04 8.85 -30.82
N ALA A 17 -71.02 7.72 -30.12
CA ALA A 17 -71.02 6.32 -30.57
C ALA A 17 -69.62 5.72 -30.39
N ALA A 18 -69.61 4.49 -29.88
CA ALA A 18 -68.50 3.83 -29.23
C ALA A 18 -67.50 3.15 -30.19
N CYS A 19 -66.28 2.92 -29.69
CA CYS A 19 -65.51 1.72 -29.96
C CYS A 19 -64.96 1.18 -28.63
N ALA A 20 -64.91 -0.14 -28.55
CA ALA A 20 -64.65 -0.96 -27.36
C ALA A 20 -63.26 -0.73 -26.73
N PRO A 21 -63.06 -1.12 -25.45
CA PRO A 21 -61.75 -1.13 -24.84
C PRO A 21 -60.94 -2.32 -25.35
N ASP A 22 -60.12 -2.11 -26.38
CA ASP A 22 -59.13 -3.10 -26.79
C ASP A 22 -57.97 -3.12 -25.77
N SER A 23 -57.84 -4.28 -25.13
CA SER A 23 -56.63 -4.87 -24.54
C SER A 23 -55.58 -3.90 -23.98
N LEU A 24 -55.57 -3.76 -22.65
CA LEU A 24 -54.37 -3.37 -21.92
C LEU A 24 -53.22 -4.32 -22.32
N PRO A 25 -52.03 -3.81 -22.67
CA PRO A 25 -50.88 -4.68 -22.87
C PRO A 25 -50.59 -5.39 -21.55
N THR A 26 -50.60 -6.72 -21.60
CA THR A 26 -50.02 -7.54 -20.55
C THR A 26 -48.56 -7.10 -20.38
N LEU A 27 -48.25 -6.54 -19.22
CA LEU A 27 -46.87 -6.38 -18.77
C LEU A 27 -46.24 -7.78 -18.78
N GLU A 28 -45.43 -8.06 -19.80
CA GLU A 28 -44.50 -9.18 -19.71
C GLU A 28 -43.61 -8.92 -18.49
N PRO A 29 -43.38 -9.94 -17.63
CA PRO A 29 -42.37 -9.79 -16.60
C PRO A 29 -41.07 -9.49 -17.33
N ALA A 30 -40.44 -8.36 -17.00
CA ALA A 30 -39.12 -8.00 -17.47
C ALA A 30 -38.25 -9.26 -17.46
N SER A 31 -37.82 -9.70 -18.64
CA SER A 31 -36.83 -10.74 -18.77
C SER A 31 -35.66 -10.31 -17.89
N ALA A 32 -35.34 -11.17 -16.91
CA ALA A 32 -34.21 -10.96 -16.01
C ALA A 32 -32.96 -10.75 -16.86
N SER A 33 -32.58 -9.49 -17.06
CA SER A 33 -31.42 -9.12 -17.84
C SER A 33 -30.19 -9.65 -17.10
N ALA A 34 -29.44 -10.46 -17.84
CA ALA A 34 -28.06 -10.87 -17.65
C ALA A 34 -27.37 -10.42 -16.34
N LEU A 35 -27.76 -11.01 -15.21
CA LEU A 35 -26.75 -11.40 -14.23
C LEU A 35 -25.94 -12.50 -14.93
N SER A 36 -24.87 -12.09 -15.62
CA SER A 36 -23.80 -12.99 -16.00
C SER A 36 -23.41 -13.74 -14.73
N ARG A 37 -23.84 -15.01 -14.63
CA ARG A 37 -23.36 -15.93 -13.61
C ARG A 37 -21.89 -16.12 -13.93
N ARG A 38 -21.01 -15.26 -13.36
CA ARG A 38 -19.61 -15.59 -13.17
C ARG A 38 -19.60 -17.03 -12.67
N ALA A 39 -18.95 -17.94 -13.38
CA ALA A 39 -18.67 -19.24 -12.82
C ALA A 39 -17.97 -18.96 -11.48
N ASP A 40 -18.63 -19.25 -10.35
CA ASP A 40 -18.08 -18.95 -9.03
C ASP A 40 -16.74 -19.65 -8.94
N GLU A 41 -15.66 -18.87 -8.96
CA GLU A 41 -14.31 -19.36 -8.72
C GLU A 41 -14.37 -20.20 -7.44
N ARG A 42 -13.84 -21.42 -7.52
CA ARG A 42 -13.87 -22.37 -6.40
C ARG A 42 -13.35 -21.66 -5.14
N THR A 43 -14.14 -21.63 -4.08
CA THR A 43 -13.68 -21.15 -2.77
C THR A 43 -12.75 -22.20 -2.15
N PRO A 44 -11.45 -21.92 -1.96
CA PRO A 44 -10.52 -22.88 -1.38
C PRO A 44 -10.70 -23.01 0.15
N ALA A 45 -10.23 -24.12 0.72
CA ALA A 45 -10.10 -24.23 2.17
C ALA A 45 -8.86 -23.46 2.66
N THR A 46 -7.75 -23.60 1.94
CA THR A 46 -6.50 -22.84 2.10
C THR A 46 -5.81 -22.71 0.74
N ILE A 47 -4.72 -21.94 0.67
CA ILE A 47 -3.92 -21.76 -0.54
C ILE A 47 -2.45 -22.07 -0.31
N GLU A 48 -1.74 -22.31 -1.41
CA GLU A 48 -0.30 -22.52 -1.45
C GLU A 48 0.29 -21.69 -2.60
N LEU A 49 1.49 -21.14 -2.43
CA LEU A 49 2.20 -20.43 -3.48
C LEU A 49 3.21 -21.37 -4.15
N GLU A 50 3.05 -21.63 -5.44
CA GLU A 50 4.02 -22.38 -6.23
C GLU A 50 4.76 -21.42 -7.16
N LYS A 51 6.09 -21.31 -7.01
CA LYS A 51 6.89 -20.48 -7.92
C LYS A 51 6.94 -21.15 -9.30
N ILE A 52 6.39 -20.49 -10.30
CA ILE A 52 6.32 -21.00 -11.68
C ILE A 52 7.32 -20.31 -12.61
N GLY A 53 7.79 -19.10 -12.27
CA GLY A 53 8.69 -18.33 -13.10
C GLY A 53 9.48 -17.27 -12.32
N THR A 54 10.46 -16.68 -13.01
CA THR A 54 11.29 -15.59 -12.49
C THR A 54 11.60 -14.63 -13.63
N TRP A 55 11.40 -13.34 -13.40
CA TRP A 55 12.01 -12.27 -14.20
C TRP A 55 13.32 -11.83 -13.55
N VAL A 56 14.35 -11.53 -14.35
CA VAL A 56 15.66 -11.07 -13.86
C VAL A 56 15.94 -9.69 -14.46
N GLY A 57 15.90 -8.64 -13.62
CA GLY A 57 16.02 -7.24 -14.03
C GLY A 57 17.44 -6.78 -14.33
N GLY A 58 18.46 -7.53 -13.90
CA GLY A 58 19.87 -7.27 -14.26
C GLY A 58 20.81 -6.94 -13.09
N GLY A 59 20.39 -7.10 -11.84
CA GLY A 59 21.22 -6.90 -10.65
C GLY A 59 20.41 -6.35 -9.48
N ALA A 60 21.04 -6.14 -8.32
CA ALA A 60 20.36 -5.53 -7.17
C ALA A 60 19.68 -4.20 -7.55
N GLN A 61 18.53 -3.92 -6.93
CA GLN A 61 17.69 -2.75 -7.17
C GLN A 61 16.99 -2.74 -8.54
N ALA A 62 17.02 -3.85 -9.28
CA ALA A 62 16.41 -3.93 -10.62
C ALA A 62 14.96 -4.45 -10.64
N SER A 63 14.35 -4.68 -9.47
CA SER A 63 12.97 -5.17 -9.36
C SER A 63 12.35 -4.81 -8.02
N GLU A 64 11.83 -3.61 -7.94
CA GLU A 64 11.21 -3.02 -6.74
C GLU A 64 9.67 -3.13 -6.84
N ILE A 65 9.02 -2.12 -7.45
CA ILE A 65 7.58 -2.11 -7.68
C ILE A 65 7.21 -2.76 -9.02
N THR A 66 6.16 -3.59 -9.00
CA THR A 66 5.66 -4.27 -10.20
C THR A 66 4.18 -3.99 -10.45
N ALA A 67 3.81 -3.82 -11.72
CA ALA A 67 2.43 -3.72 -12.15
C ALA A 67 2.14 -4.56 -13.39
N TYR A 68 0.95 -5.15 -13.46
CA TYR A 68 0.49 -5.99 -14.55
C TYR A 68 -0.75 -5.39 -15.21
N ASP A 69 -0.73 -5.41 -16.54
CA ASP A 69 -1.85 -5.04 -17.38
C ASP A 69 -2.40 -6.28 -18.10
N ASP A 70 -3.67 -6.58 -17.87
CA ASP A 70 -4.35 -7.75 -18.42
C ASP A 70 -4.70 -7.62 -19.90
N VAL A 71 -4.83 -6.39 -20.41
CA VAL A 71 -5.06 -6.09 -21.83
C VAL A 71 -3.84 -6.46 -22.67
N SER A 72 -2.66 -5.98 -22.29
CA SER A 72 -1.40 -6.27 -23.00
C SER A 72 -0.72 -7.55 -22.55
N ARG A 73 -1.13 -8.13 -21.41
CA ARG A 73 -0.47 -9.26 -20.73
C ARG A 73 1.00 -8.98 -20.42
N ARG A 74 1.29 -7.73 -20.06
CA ARG A 74 2.64 -7.28 -19.73
C ARG A 74 2.73 -6.94 -18.25
N MET A 75 3.85 -7.32 -17.68
CA MET A 75 4.34 -6.86 -16.39
C MET A 75 5.32 -5.71 -16.64
N PHE A 76 5.18 -4.65 -15.86
CA PHE A 76 6.01 -3.47 -15.81
C PHE A 76 6.74 -3.50 -14.47
N VAL A 77 8.07 -3.44 -14.51
CA VAL A 77 8.92 -3.61 -13.32
C VAL A 77 9.82 -2.39 -13.19
N VAL A 78 9.72 -1.69 -12.06
CA VAL A 78 10.65 -0.62 -11.73
C VAL A 78 12.05 -1.22 -11.55
N ASN A 79 13.00 -0.61 -12.25
CA ASN A 79 14.41 -0.95 -12.20
C ASN A 79 15.15 0.28 -11.69
N GLY A 80 15.17 0.44 -10.36
CA GLY A 80 15.82 1.55 -9.65
C GLY A 80 17.32 1.63 -9.92
N ALA A 81 17.98 0.49 -10.15
CA ALA A 81 19.40 0.46 -10.55
C ALA A 81 19.71 1.26 -11.83
N LEU A 82 18.73 1.37 -12.74
CA LEU A 82 18.84 2.11 -14.00
C LEU A 82 17.94 3.34 -14.06
N GLY A 83 17.06 3.55 -13.08
CA GLY A 83 15.99 4.53 -13.13
C GLY A 83 15.01 4.33 -14.30
N THR A 84 14.71 3.07 -14.63
CA THR A 84 13.87 2.71 -15.79
C THR A 84 12.68 1.84 -15.39
N VAL A 85 11.76 1.60 -16.33
CA VAL A 85 10.74 0.54 -16.20
C VAL A 85 10.96 -0.52 -17.26
N ASP A 86 11.24 -1.73 -16.82
CA ASP A 86 11.34 -2.91 -17.68
C ASP A 86 9.95 -3.39 -18.08
N VAL A 87 9.75 -3.65 -19.39
CA VAL A 87 8.47 -4.14 -19.92
C VAL A 87 8.63 -5.61 -20.32
N VAL A 88 7.84 -6.47 -19.67
CA VAL A 88 7.99 -7.92 -19.70
C VAL A 88 6.68 -8.56 -20.16
N ASP A 89 6.70 -9.29 -21.27
CA ASP A 89 5.60 -10.16 -21.69
C ASP A 89 5.52 -11.36 -20.74
N VAL A 90 4.35 -11.56 -20.16
CA VAL A 90 4.06 -12.65 -19.22
C VAL A 90 2.90 -13.53 -19.69
N GLN A 91 2.63 -13.58 -21.01
CA GLN A 91 1.62 -14.51 -21.56
C GLN A 91 1.93 -15.97 -21.20
N VAL A 92 3.20 -16.31 -21.06
CA VAL A 92 3.67 -17.57 -20.46
C VAL A 92 4.43 -17.22 -19.18
N PRO A 93 3.76 -17.13 -18.00
CA PRO A 93 4.39 -16.62 -16.78
C PRO A 93 5.59 -17.46 -16.29
N SER A 94 5.71 -18.71 -16.72
CA SER A 94 6.86 -19.57 -16.40
C SER A 94 8.12 -19.23 -17.21
N ALA A 95 8.00 -18.41 -18.25
CA ALA A 95 9.09 -17.99 -19.13
C ALA A 95 8.87 -16.53 -19.57
N PRO A 96 8.96 -15.55 -18.64
CA PRO A 96 8.77 -14.14 -18.96
C PRO A 96 9.82 -13.63 -19.95
N VAL A 97 9.42 -12.73 -20.86
CA VAL A 97 10.30 -12.21 -21.92
C VAL A 97 10.29 -10.69 -21.94
N ARG A 98 11.48 -10.07 -21.95
CA ARG A 98 11.60 -8.62 -22.16
C ARG A 98 11.09 -8.23 -23.54
N VAL A 99 10.17 -7.26 -23.59
CA VAL A 99 9.64 -6.69 -24.83
C VAL A 99 9.90 -5.18 -24.97
N GLY A 100 10.37 -4.54 -23.90
CA GLY A 100 10.76 -3.13 -23.94
C GLY A 100 11.42 -2.67 -22.64
N GLN A 101 11.79 -1.40 -22.64
CA GLN A 101 12.23 -0.65 -21.47
C GLN A 101 11.85 0.81 -21.68
N LEU A 102 11.26 1.45 -20.67
CA LEU A 102 10.91 2.86 -20.66
C LEU A 102 11.99 3.63 -19.89
N GLN A 103 12.40 4.78 -20.43
CA GLN A 103 13.48 5.60 -19.89
C GLN A 103 12.97 7.01 -19.64
N PHE A 104 13.51 7.66 -18.62
CA PHE A 104 13.05 8.96 -18.13
C PHE A 104 14.23 9.91 -17.93
N ALA A 105 13.91 11.20 -17.75
CA ALA A 105 14.92 12.20 -17.43
C ALA A 105 15.41 12.11 -15.97
N GLY A 106 14.56 11.65 -15.07
CA GLY A 106 14.92 11.25 -13.70
C GLY A 106 14.80 9.74 -13.50
N SER A 107 14.45 9.30 -12.29
CA SER A 107 14.32 7.88 -11.95
C SER A 107 12.86 7.49 -11.74
N ALA A 108 12.49 6.25 -12.05
CA ALA A 108 11.16 5.73 -11.74
C ALA A 108 11.17 5.08 -10.36
N ASN A 109 10.19 5.41 -9.51
CA ASN A 109 10.05 4.87 -8.15
C ASN A 109 8.90 3.87 -8.08
N SER A 110 7.74 4.21 -8.67
CA SER A 110 6.57 3.33 -8.68
C SER A 110 5.90 3.23 -10.04
N VAL A 111 5.20 2.12 -10.25
CA VAL A 111 4.41 1.86 -11.45
C VAL A 111 3.04 1.27 -11.10
N SER A 112 2.01 1.68 -11.83
CA SER A 112 0.67 1.10 -11.77
C SER A 112 0.09 0.95 -13.17
N ALA A 113 -0.80 -0.01 -13.36
CA ALA A 113 -1.42 -0.27 -14.66
C ALA A 113 -2.91 -0.51 -14.54
N TYR A 114 -3.66 0.01 -15.51
CA TYR A 114 -5.11 -0.12 -15.58
C TYR A 114 -5.60 -0.07 -17.03
N ARG A 115 -6.25 -1.15 -17.48
CA ARG A 115 -6.99 -1.25 -18.76
C ARG A 115 -6.23 -0.66 -19.96
N GLY A 116 -5.00 -1.10 -20.18
CA GLY A 116 -4.22 -0.71 -21.36
C GLY A 116 -3.38 0.56 -21.18
N VAL A 117 -3.38 1.16 -20.00
CA VAL A 117 -2.57 2.33 -19.64
C VAL A 117 -1.68 2.00 -18.45
N VAL A 118 -0.41 2.41 -18.52
CA VAL A 118 0.53 2.38 -17.38
C VAL A 118 0.83 3.81 -16.95
N ALA A 119 0.85 4.05 -15.64
CA ALA A 119 1.25 5.29 -15.00
C ALA A 119 2.51 5.04 -14.17
N ILE A 120 3.49 5.93 -14.30
CA ILE A 120 4.83 5.75 -13.71
C ILE A 120 5.16 7.02 -12.94
N ALA A 121 5.44 6.89 -11.64
CA ALA A 121 5.96 7.96 -10.82
C ALA A 121 7.45 8.11 -11.09
N VAL A 122 7.86 9.32 -11.53
CA VAL A 122 9.23 9.63 -11.91
C VAL A 122 9.73 10.79 -11.06
N GLU A 123 10.71 10.52 -10.22
CA GLU A 123 11.39 11.56 -9.46
C GLU A 123 12.26 12.44 -10.34
N ASN A 124 12.57 13.64 -9.85
CA ASN A 124 13.51 14.51 -10.50
C ASN A 124 14.95 14.10 -10.16
N ALA A 125 15.92 14.43 -11.02
CA ALA A 125 17.35 14.23 -10.71
C ALA A 125 17.79 14.92 -9.40
N SER A 126 17.09 15.99 -9.00
CA SER A 126 17.13 16.51 -7.63
C SER A 126 15.92 16.00 -6.87
N LYS A 127 16.08 15.08 -5.91
CA LYS A 127 14.95 14.48 -5.19
C LYS A 127 14.01 15.50 -4.52
N THR A 128 14.55 16.65 -4.09
CA THR A 128 13.78 17.74 -3.47
C THR A 128 12.96 18.57 -4.47
N ALA A 129 13.17 18.37 -5.78
CA ALA A 129 12.42 19.06 -6.83
C ALA A 129 11.20 18.25 -7.26
N ALA A 130 10.20 18.94 -7.80
CA ALA A 130 8.99 18.30 -8.33
C ALA A 130 9.30 17.27 -9.43
N GLY A 131 8.68 16.10 -9.32
CA GLY A 131 8.72 15.02 -10.30
C GLY A 131 7.57 15.04 -11.29
N THR A 132 7.40 13.95 -12.05
CA THR A 132 6.31 13.75 -13.00
C THR A 132 5.61 12.41 -12.81
N VAL A 133 4.38 12.32 -13.34
CA VAL A 133 3.80 11.03 -13.72
C VAL A 133 3.74 10.93 -15.22
N GLU A 134 4.37 9.88 -15.74
CA GLU A 134 4.41 9.56 -17.16
C GLU A 134 3.38 8.46 -17.49
N PHE A 135 2.62 8.65 -18.56
CA PHE A 135 1.58 7.72 -19.01
C PHE A 135 1.94 7.12 -20.36
N TYR A 136 1.82 5.80 -20.48
CA TYR A 136 2.06 5.09 -21.74
C TYR A 136 0.94 4.11 -22.07
N ARG A 137 0.75 3.84 -23.36
CA ARG A 137 -0.07 2.74 -23.82
C ARG A 137 0.68 1.43 -23.57
N THR A 138 0.06 0.49 -22.87
CA THR A 138 0.75 -0.75 -22.47
C THR A 138 1.09 -1.66 -23.65
N THR A 139 0.32 -1.62 -24.73
CA THR A 139 0.50 -2.46 -25.93
C THR A 139 1.58 -1.95 -26.87
N THR A 140 1.65 -0.64 -27.12
CA THR A 140 2.59 -0.04 -28.08
C THR A 140 3.77 0.66 -27.43
N LEU A 141 3.71 0.94 -26.13
CA LEU A 141 4.65 1.80 -25.39
C LEU A 141 4.70 3.25 -25.91
N GLU A 142 3.65 3.68 -26.61
CA GLU A 142 3.50 5.07 -27.04
C GLU A 142 3.19 5.96 -25.83
N PRO A 143 3.88 7.10 -25.66
CA PRO A 143 3.57 8.06 -24.61
C PRO A 143 2.20 8.70 -24.84
N LEU A 144 1.42 8.81 -23.77
CA LEU A 144 0.07 9.37 -23.77
C LEU A 144 0.01 10.76 -23.13
N ALA A 145 0.70 10.94 -22.00
CA ALA A 145 0.77 12.21 -21.27
C ALA A 145 1.95 12.21 -20.29
N SER A 146 2.40 13.40 -19.91
CA SER A 146 3.31 13.66 -18.81
C SER A 146 2.73 14.80 -17.97
N VAL A 147 2.63 14.62 -16.65
CA VAL A 147 2.08 15.63 -15.75
C VAL A 147 2.99 15.86 -14.55
N GLY A 148 3.20 17.13 -14.17
CA GLY A 148 3.98 17.47 -12.98
C GLY A 148 3.24 17.13 -11.69
N VAL A 149 3.98 16.59 -10.72
CA VAL A 149 3.50 16.22 -9.38
C VAL A 149 4.36 16.86 -8.28
N GLY A 150 4.28 16.39 -7.04
CA GLY A 150 5.08 16.90 -5.93
C GLY A 150 6.56 16.48 -6.01
N ALA A 151 7.35 16.87 -5.01
CA ALA A 151 8.73 16.40 -4.86
C ALA A 151 8.75 14.93 -4.41
N LEU A 152 9.70 14.17 -4.94
CA LEU A 152 9.85 12.72 -4.69
C LEU A 152 8.51 11.95 -4.79
N PRO A 153 7.92 11.84 -6.00
CA PRO A 153 6.74 11.00 -6.20
C PRO A 153 7.15 9.53 -6.02
N ASP A 154 6.85 9.01 -4.85
CA ASP A 154 7.27 7.69 -4.45
C ASP A 154 6.31 6.63 -5.00
N MET A 155 5.09 6.58 -4.44
CA MET A 155 4.06 5.63 -4.88
C MET A 155 3.04 6.22 -5.87
N VAL A 156 2.61 5.41 -6.84
CA VAL A 156 1.49 5.73 -7.76
C VAL A 156 0.48 4.58 -7.87
N THR A 157 -0.81 4.90 -7.87
CA THR A 157 -1.86 3.90 -8.07
C THR A 157 -3.11 4.44 -8.78
N PHE A 158 -3.76 3.59 -9.58
CA PHE A 158 -5.06 3.88 -10.19
C PHE A 158 -6.21 3.69 -9.18
N SER A 159 -7.23 4.54 -9.25
CA SER A 159 -8.50 4.25 -8.57
C SER A 159 -9.19 3.03 -9.21
N PRO A 160 -9.97 2.24 -8.44
CA PRO A 160 -10.67 1.06 -8.98
C PRO A 160 -11.56 1.32 -10.19
N ASP A 161 -12.11 2.52 -10.34
CA ASP A 161 -12.92 2.94 -11.49
C ASP A 161 -12.12 3.51 -12.67
N GLY A 162 -10.80 3.65 -12.52
CA GLY A 162 -9.90 4.22 -13.53
C GLY A 162 -10.10 5.72 -13.77
N ARG A 163 -10.80 6.44 -12.89
CA ARG A 163 -11.03 7.89 -13.04
C ARG A 163 -9.84 8.72 -12.56
N TYR A 164 -9.14 8.22 -11.55
CA TYR A 164 -8.04 8.89 -10.88
C TYR A 164 -6.76 8.07 -10.94
N VAL A 165 -5.64 8.77 -10.97
CA VAL A 165 -4.36 8.28 -10.45
C VAL A 165 -4.03 9.10 -9.20
N VAL A 166 -3.59 8.43 -8.15
CA VAL A 166 -3.20 9.06 -6.88
C VAL A 166 -1.72 8.78 -6.66
N VAL A 167 -0.98 9.81 -6.26
CA VAL A 167 0.47 9.79 -6.12
C VAL A 167 0.83 10.32 -4.75
N ALA A 168 1.52 9.52 -3.95
CA ALA A 168 2.17 9.98 -2.74
C ALA A 168 3.48 10.68 -3.14
N ASN A 169 3.70 11.89 -2.65
CA ASN A 169 4.91 12.66 -2.94
C ASN A 169 5.52 12.95 -1.58
N GLU A 170 6.54 12.17 -1.21
CA GLU A 170 7.11 12.16 0.14
C GLU A 170 7.57 13.55 0.53
N GLY A 171 8.33 14.21 -0.34
CA GLY A 171 8.92 15.50 -0.04
C GLY A 171 10.09 15.39 0.95
N GLU A 172 10.88 14.33 0.88
CA GLU A 172 12.05 14.16 1.73
C GLU A 172 13.05 15.32 1.65
N PRO A 173 13.76 15.59 2.76
CA PRO A 173 14.80 16.61 2.81
C PRO A 173 16.07 16.20 2.06
N SER A 174 16.88 17.20 1.70
CA SER A 174 18.27 17.00 1.29
C SER A 174 19.06 16.33 2.43
N PRO A 175 20.16 15.59 2.13
CA PRO A 175 20.94 14.90 3.16
C PRO A 175 21.49 15.79 4.29
N ASP A 176 21.62 17.09 4.07
CA ASP A 176 22.07 18.07 5.05
C ASP A 176 20.91 18.85 5.71
N TYR A 177 19.65 18.53 5.41
CA TYR A 177 18.44 19.19 5.89
C TYR A 177 18.34 20.69 5.56
N THR A 178 19.05 21.15 4.52
CA THR A 178 19.01 22.57 4.11
C THR A 178 17.91 22.88 3.11
N ASP A 179 17.44 21.88 2.36
CA ASP A 179 16.30 21.94 1.46
C ASP A 179 15.32 20.83 1.86
N ASP A 180 14.14 21.22 2.33
CA ASP A 180 13.13 20.33 2.92
C ASP A 180 11.77 20.70 2.31
N PRO A 181 11.39 20.09 1.17
CA PRO A 181 10.14 20.43 0.50
C PRO A 181 8.93 19.96 1.31
N GLU A 182 7.74 20.49 1.00
CA GLU A 182 6.51 20.01 1.63
C GLU A 182 6.06 18.70 0.98
N GLY A 183 5.76 17.68 1.80
CA GLY A 183 5.07 16.49 1.35
C GLY A 183 3.67 16.81 0.80
N SER A 184 3.18 15.97 -0.11
CA SER A 184 1.86 16.18 -0.72
C SER A 184 1.27 14.93 -1.37
N VAL A 185 -0.03 14.94 -1.65
CA VAL A 185 -0.68 13.88 -2.45
C VAL A 185 -1.25 14.48 -3.73
N SER A 186 -0.84 13.97 -4.88
CA SER A 186 -1.31 14.43 -6.18
C SER A 186 -2.44 13.54 -6.68
N ILE A 187 -3.57 14.14 -7.04
CA ILE A 187 -4.74 13.47 -7.61
C ILE A 187 -4.88 13.90 -9.07
N ILE A 188 -4.65 12.96 -9.97
CA ILE A 188 -4.67 13.15 -11.42
C ILE A 188 -5.99 12.61 -11.97
N GLU A 189 -6.83 13.47 -12.51
CA GLU A 189 -8.01 13.05 -13.27
C GLU A 189 -7.63 12.75 -14.72
N LEU A 190 -7.87 11.52 -15.16
CA LEU A 190 -7.35 11.00 -16.43
C LEU A 190 -8.05 11.52 -17.69
N ARG A 191 -9.26 12.10 -17.57
CA ARG A 191 -9.98 12.84 -18.63
C ARG A 191 -9.82 12.25 -20.05
N GLY A 192 -10.20 10.97 -20.24
CA GLY A 192 -10.19 10.33 -21.57
C GLY A 192 -8.88 9.61 -21.95
N LEU A 193 -7.93 9.49 -21.02
CA LEU A 193 -6.80 8.54 -21.17
C LEU A 193 -7.25 7.08 -21.00
N VAL A 194 -8.21 6.82 -20.12
CA VAL A 194 -8.82 5.51 -19.87
C VAL A 194 -10.28 5.57 -20.29
N HIS A 195 -10.76 4.57 -21.04
CA HIS A 195 -12.18 4.46 -21.39
C HIS A 195 -12.91 3.75 -20.24
N CYS A 196 -13.86 4.44 -19.61
CA CYS A 196 -14.56 3.97 -18.41
C CYS A 196 -15.86 3.21 -18.70
N ASP A 197 -16.24 3.03 -19.97
CA ASP A 197 -17.57 2.51 -20.32
C ASP A 197 -17.51 1.00 -20.65
N ASP A 198 -18.17 0.21 -19.80
CA ASP A 198 -18.20 -1.26 -19.76
C ASP A 198 -19.38 -1.89 -20.54
N GLU A 199 -19.98 -1.22 -21.54
CA GLU A 199 -21.16 -1.78 -22.23
C GLU A 199 -20.98 -2.24 -23.69
N ASP A 200 -19.85 -2.02 -24.35
CA ASP A 200 -19.66 -2.49 -25.74
C ASP A 200 -18.34 -3.27 -25.95
N GLU A 201 -18.36 -4.54 -25.52
CA GLU A 201 -17.33 -5.57 -25.78
C GLU A 201 -17.16 -5.95 -27.28
N ALA A 202 -17.77 -5.22 -28.23
CA ALA A 202 -17.74 -5.58 -29.65
C ALA A 202 -16.89 -4.65 -30.54
N GLU A 203 -16.50 -3.46 -30.06
CA GLU A 203 -15.54 -2.62 -30.78
C GLU A 203 -14.55 -1.99 -29.79
N HIS A 204 -13.41 -2.65 -29.59
CA HIS A 204 -12.20 -2.04 -29.04
C HIS A 204 -11.59 -1.01 -30.02
N ARG A 205 -12.43 -0.16 -30.61
CA ARG A 205 -11.98 1.07 -31.25
C ARG A 205 -11.88 2.09 -30.13
N PHE A 206 -10.67 2.59 -29.92
CA PHE A 206 -10.55 3.97 -29.49
C PHE A 206 -11.47 4.77 -30.40
N HIS A 207 -12.59 5.30 -29.89
CA HIS A 207 -13.38 6.25 -30.64
C HIS A 207 -12.44 7.38 -31.06
N ASP A 208 -12.10 7.38 -32.33
CA ASP A 208 -11.34 8.38 -33.07
C ASP A 208 -12.29 9.43 -33.67
N GLY A 209 -13.54 9.50 -33.19
CA GLY A 209 -14.58 10.34 -33.78
C GLY A 209 -15.35 11.17 -32.76
N ASP A 210 -15.32 12.49 -33.03
CA ASP A 210 -16.32 13.52 -32.69
C ASP A 210 -16.26 14.21 -31.31
N ASP A 211 -15.09 14.74 -30.96
CA ASP A 211 -14.99 16.11 -30.43
C ASP A 211 -14.27 16.97 -31.49
N ASP A 212 -14.96 18.00 -31.99
CA ASP A 212 -14.72 18.77 -33.24
C ASP A 212 -13.39 19.60 -33.29
N ASP A 213 -12.37 19.26 -32.48
CA ASP A 213 -11.02 19.82 -32.53
C ASP A 213 -9.87 18.79 -32.40
N GLY A 214 -10.18 17.50 -32.22
CA GLY A 214 -9.18 16.42 -32.15
C GLY A 214 -8.23 16.46 -30.95
N ARG A 215 -8.48 17.28 -29.93
CA ARG A 215 -7.65 17.35 -28.72
C ARG A 215 -8.35 16.67 -27.54
N ARG A 216 -7.87 15.49 -27.16
CA ARG A 216 -8.24 14.88 -25.86
C ARG A 216 -7.89 15.87 -24.75
N PRO A 217 -8.80 16.13 -23.80
CA PRO A 217 -8.49 17.02 -22.68
C PRO A 217 -7.34 16.42 -21.87
N ALA A 218 -6.29 17.21 -21.64
CA ALA A 218 -5.14 16.78 -20.84
C ALA A 218 -5.59 16.38 -19.42
N PRO A 219 -4.89 15.42 -18.78
CA PRO A 219 -5.17 15.08 -17.40
C PRO A 219 -5.08 16.29 -16.48
N ARG A 220 -5.94 16.34 -15.46
CA ARG A 220 -5.97 17.45 -14.50
C ARG A 220 -5.40 17.01 -13.17
N VAL A 221 -4.32 17.68 -12.74
CA VAL A 221 -3.69 17.44 -11.44
C VAL A 221 -4.27 18.37 -10.38
N ARG A 222 -4.50 17.85 -9.18
CA ARG A 222 -4.78 18.61 -7.96
C ARG A 222 -3.90 18.10 -6.84
N HIS A 223 -3.28 19.00 -6.09
CA HIS A 223 -2.43 18.63 -4.95
C HIS A 223 -3.19 18.82 -3.65
N VAL A 224 -3.25 17.76 -2.86
CA VAL A 224 -3.60 17.78 -1.45
C VAL A 224 -2.33 18.16 -0.68
N ARG A 225 -2.40 19.25 0.08
CA ARG A 225 -1.25 19.80 0.83
C ARG A 225 -1.51 19.72 2.33
N PHE A 226 -0.43 19.58 3.09
CA PHE A 226 -0.48 19.58 4.56
C PHE A 226 -0.33 20.96 5.19
N THR A 227 -0.21 22.03 4.40
CA THR A 227 -0.01 23.42 4.90
C THR A 227 -1.08 23.91 5.88
N ALA A 228 -2.29 23.34 5.84
CA ALA A 228 -3.34 23.62 6.82
C ALA A 228 -2.99 23.19 8.26
N TYR A 229 -1.98 22.33 8.42
CA TYR A 229 -1.47 21.83 9.69
C TYR A 229 -0.24 22.60 10.21
N ASN A 230 0.35 23.49 9.42
CA ASN A 230 1.45 24.33 9.87
C ASN A 230 1.01 25.18 11.08
N GLY A 231 1.85 25.23 12.12
CA GLY A 231 1.53 25.86 13.40
C GLY A 231 0.66 25.00 14.34
N ARG A 232 0.34 23.75 13.97
CA ARG A 232 -0.38 22.77 14.80
C ARG A 232 0.50 21.62 15.28
N GLU A 233 1.82 21.71 15.12
CA GLU A 233 2.79 20.66 15.43
C GLU A 233 2.65 20.17 16.88
N THR A 234 2.48 21.08 17.84
CA THR A 234 2.27 20.72 19.25
C THR A 234 0.99 19.90 19.44
N ALA A 235 -0.10 20.23 18.73
CA ALA A 235 -1.37 19.50 18.82
C ALA A 235 -1.26 18.12 18.15
N LEU A 236 -0.56 18.02 17.02
CA LEU A 236 -0.29 16.75 16.34
C LEU A 236 0.55 15.81 17.22
N ARG A 237 1.63 16.33 17.82
CA ARG A 237 2.47 15.57 18.77
C ARG A 237 1.65 15.10 19.97
N ALA A 238 0.75 15.93 20.50
CA ALA A 238 -0.13 15.55 21.60
C ALA A 238 -1.14 14.45 21.23
N GLN A 239 -1.47 14.29 19.94
CA GLN A 239 -2.29 13.18 19.43
C GLN A 239 -1.47 11.90 19.20
N GLY A 240 -0.13 11.99 19.24
CA GLY A 240 0.77 10.87 18.97
C GLY A 240 1.26 10.79 17.52
N ILE A 241 1.01 11.82 16.70
CA ILE A 241 1.61 11.95 15.37
C ILE A 241 3.02 12.50 15.55
N ARG A 242 4.02 11.80 15.03
CA ARG A 242 5.42 12.22 15.10
C ARG A 242 5.63 13.33 14.09
N ILE A 243 5.86 14.54 14.59
CA ILE A 243 6.55 15.61 13.86
C ILE A 243 7.90 15.66 14.56
N TYR A 244 9.06 15.74 13.91
CA TYR A 244 10.36 15.69 14.61
C TYR A 244 11.57 16.11 13.78
N GLY A 245 11.38 16.40 12.49
CA GLY A 245 12.35 16.99 11.59
C GLY A 245 12.95 18.28 12.16
N PRO A 246 14.27 18.51 12.00
CA PRO A 246 14.94 19.72 12.47
C PRO A 246 14.34 21.00 11.86
N ASN A 247 13.69 21.82 12.69
CA ASN A 247 13.08 23.09 12.29
C ASN A 247 11.99 22.98 11.19
N ALA A 248 11.45 21.79 10.97
CA ALA A 248 10.40 21.56 9.97
C ALA A 248 9.05 22.11 10.43
N THR A 249 8.28 22.64 9.48
CA THR A 249 6.83 22.81 9.65
C THR A 249 6.12 21.46 9.55
N ALA A 250 4.88 21.36 10.04
CA ALA A 250 4.10 20.12 9.87
C ALA A 250 4.02 19.65 8.41
N ALA A 251 3.96 20.55 7.43
CA ALA A 251 3.85 20.18 6.02
C ALA A 251 5.15 19.64 5.40
N GLN A 252 6.30 20.07 5.92
CA GLN A 252 7.60 19.50 5.54
C GLN A 252 7.81 18.16 6.22
N ASP A 253 7.43 18.07 7.49
CA ASP A 253 7.63 16.86 8.27
C ASP A 253 6.69 15.70 7.89
N LEU A 254 5.51 15.98 7.33
CA LEU A 254 4.57 14.93 6.93
C LEU A 254 4.93 14.39 5.54
N GLU A 255 5.50 13.19 5.51
CA GLU A 255 6.00 12.50 4.30
C GLU A 255 5.03 11.38 3.91
N PRO A 256 4.21 11.55 2.85
CA PRO A 256 3.30 10.50 2.37
C PRO A 256 4.04 9.50 1.50
N GLU A 257 3.82 8.21 1.75
CA GLU A 257 4.59 7.12 1.14
C GLU A 257 3.70 6.21 0.30
N TYR A 258 2.72 5.51 0.89
CA TYR A 258 1.93 4.50 0.19
C TYR A 258 0.43 4.76 0.20
N VAL A 259 -0.28 4.43 -0.90
CA VAL A 259 -1.71 4.75 -1.11
C VAL A 259 -2.59 3.51 -1.26
N ALA A 260 -3.66 3.43 -0.46
CA ALA A 260 -4.78 2.52 -0.71
C ALA A 260 -6.04 3.32 -1.08
N ILE A 261 -6.84 2.81 -2.03
CA ILE A 261 -8.06 3.47 -2.51
C ILE A 261 -9.28 2.56 -2.26
N ASP A 262 -10.37 3.14 -1.78
CA ASP A 262 -11.62 2.43 -1.53
C ASP A 262 -12.23 1.90 -2.84
N GLY A 263 -13.02 0.82 -2.75
CA GLY A 263 -13.65 0.18 -3.90
C GLY A 263 -14.61 1.09 -4.68
N ASP A 264 -15.12 2.16 -4.04
CA ASP A 264 -15.99 3.17 -4.66
C ASP A 264 -15.24 4.36 -5.25
N SER A 265 -13.90 4.37 -5.18
CA SER A 265 -13.01 5.43 -5.71
C SER A 265 -13.25 6.82 -5.13
N ARG A 266 -13.82 6.94 -3.92
CA ARG A 266 -14.06 8.24 -3.25
C ARG A 266 -13.06 8.59 -2.17
N THR A 267 -12.50 7.58 -1.51
CA THR A 267 -11.60 7.75 -0.38
C THR A 267 -10.26 7.11 -0.69
N ALA A 268 -9.18 7.79 -0.35
CA ALA A 268 -7.85 7.22 -0.30
C ALA A 268 -7.31 7.30 1.14
N TRP A 269 -6.53 6.30 1.53
CA TRP A 269 -5.73 6.27 2.75
C TRP A 269 -4.28 6.31 2.33
N VAL A 270 -3.51 7.20 2.94
CA VAL A 270 -2.10 7.39 2.64
C VAL A 270 -1.29 7.20 3.92
N THR A 271 -0.27 6.35 3.87
CA THR A 271 0.67 6.19 4.99
C THR A 271 1.54 7.42 5.14
N LEU A 272 1.86 7.73 6.39
CA LEU A 272 2.81 8.75 6.80
C LEU A 272 3.78 8.04 7.74
N GLN A 273 4.65 7.20 7.18
CA GLN A 273 5.36 6.15 7.89
C GLN A 273 6.22 6.69 9.02
N GLU A 274 7.10 7.64 8.73
CA GLU A 274 7.98 8.33 9.68
C GLU A 274 7.12 9.01 10.76
N ASN A 275 5.95 9.49 10.39
CA ASN A 275 5.04 10.18 11.30
C ASN A 275 4.17 9.22 12.14
N ASN A 276 4.23 7.92 11.86
CA ASN A 276 3.43 6.86 12.48
C ASN A 276 1.92 7.16 12.43
N ALA A 277 1.45 7.61 11.25
CA ALA A 277 0.10 8.09 11.04
C ALA A 277 -0.48 7.68 9.67
N LEU A 278 -1.78 7.95 9.48
CA LEU A 278 -2.49 7.85 8.21
C LEU A 278 -3.16 9.18 7.86
N ALA A 279 -3.14 9.56 6.59
CA ALA A 279 -4.00 10.60 6.05
C ALA A 279 -5.22 9.98 5.33
N ILE A 280 -6.42 10.42 5.69
CA ILE A 280 -7.66 10.02 5.00
C ILE A 280 -8.07 11.15 4.05
N ILE A 281 -8.15 10.87 2.75
CA ILE A 281 -8.33 11.87 1.70
C ILE A 281 -9.64 11.63 0.94
N ASP A 282 -10.39 12.72 0.71
CA ASP A 282 -11.49 12.74 -0.25
C ASP A 282 -10.95 13.00 -1.66
N LEU A 283 -11.09 12.02 -2.55
CA LEU A 283 -10.57 12.12 -3.91
C LEU A 283 -11.34 13.13 -4.77
N ARG A 284 -12.62 13.37 -4.47
CA ARG A 284 -13.45 14.29 -5.24
C ARG A 284 -13.15 15.74 -4.89
N SER A 285 -13.02 16.10 -3.62
CA SER A 285 -12.67 17.46 -3.20
C SER A 285 -11.17 17.72 -3.16
N ALA A 286 -10.33 16.67 -3.19
CA ALA A 286 -8.87 16.76 -3.01
C ALA A 286 -8.53 17.42 -1.65
N THR A 287 -9.09 16.87 -0.57
CA THR A 287 -8.91 17.41 0.78
C THR A 287 -8.64 16.30 1.79
N ILE A 288 -7.75 16.57 2.75
CA ILE A 288 -7.54 15.73 3.92
C ILE A 288 -8.79 15.85 4.81
N ARG A 289 -9.44 14.71 5.07
CA ARG A 289 -10.54 14.60 6.03
C ARG A 289 -10.02 14.50 7.46
N GLU A 290 -8.98 13.70 7.66
CA GLU A 290 -8.43 13.39 8.98
C GLU A 290 -6.97 12.93 8.87
N LEU A 291 -6.18 13.27 9.90
CA LEU A 291 -4.89 12.62 10.19
C LEU A 291 -5.11 11.72 11.40
N VAL A 292 -4.79 10.44 11.28
CA VAL A 292 -5.05 9.42 12.28
C VAL A 292 -3.73 8.90 12.86
N PRO A 293 -3.43 9.09 14.16
CA PRO A 293 -2.26 8.48 14.79
C PRO A 293 -2.47 6.96 14.93
N LEU A 294 -1.43 6.18 14.65
CA LEU A 294 -1.50 4.71 14.77
C LEU A 294 -1.24 4.22 16.19
N GLY A 295 -0.75 5.10 17.07
CA GLY A 295 -0.35 4.77 18.43
C GLY A 295 0.87 3.85 18.45
N TYR A 296 1.05 3.11 19.55
CA TYR A 296 2.26 2.30 19.75
C TYR A 296 1.88 0.89 20.20
N LYS A 297 2.62 -0.10 19.70
CA LYS A 297 2.53 -1.50 20.12
C LYS A 297 3.24 -1.67 21.45
N ASP A 298 2.58 -2.28 22.41
CA ASP A 298 3.16 -2.55 23.72
C ASP A 298 3.77 -3.96 23.75
N HIS A 299 5.10 -4.05 23.70
CA HIS A 299 5.82 -5.33 23.72
C HIS A 299 5.88 -5.98 25.12
N ARG A 300 5.26 -5.37 26.14
CA ARG A 300 5.07 -6.00 27.46
C ARG A 300 3.89 -6.97 27.48
N LEU A 301 2.99 -6.89 26.50
CA LEU A 301 1.76 -7.67 26.47
C LEU A 301 1.97 -9.05 25.84
N ALA A 302 1.28 -10.07 26.37
CA ALA A 302 1.35 -11.43 25.85
C ALA A 302 1.00 -11.46 24.34
N GLY A 303 1.82 -12.17 23.56
CA GLY A 303 1.69 -12.25 22.10
C GLY A 303 2.29 -11.07 21.34
N ASN A 304 2.89 -10.09 22.01
CA ASN A 304 3.69 -9.02 21.41
C ASN A 304 5.18 -9.17 21.74
N GLY A 305 5.69 -10.40 21.86
CA GLY A 305 7.12 -10.59 22.07
C GLY A 305 7.95 -10.02 20.93
N LEU A 306 9.24 -9.81 21.19
CA LEU A 306 10.25 -9.66 20.15
C LEU A 306 11.55 -10.31 20.61
N ASP A 307 12.35 -10.76 19.67
CA ASP A 307 13.77 -10.98 19.91
C ASP A 307 14.52 -9.65 19.84
N ALA A 308 15.24 -9.26 20.89
CA ALA A 308 15.79 -7.92 21.04
C ALA A 308 17.29 -7.81 20.73
N SER A 309 17.98 -8.94 20.56
CA SER A 309 19.44 -8.99 20.58
C SER A 309 19.96 -9.89 19.48
N ASP A 310 20.95 -9.40 18.75
CA ASP A 310 21.78 -10.18 17.82
C ASP A 310 23.01 -10.82 18.51
N ARG A 311 23.04 -10.87 19.85
CA ARG A 311 24.24 -11.22 20.65
C ARG A 311 23.98 -12.22 21.77
N ASP A 312 22.80 -12.80 21.85
CA ASP A 312 22.51 -13.88 22.81
C ASP A 312 22.68 -15.29 22.19
N ASN A 313 22.86 -15.38 20.87
CA ASN A 313 23.01 -16.61 20.09
C ASN A 313 21.81 -17.57 20.25
N ALA A 314 20.61 -17.02 20.44
CA ALA A 314 19.39 -17.81 20.62
C ALA A 314 18.22 -17.15 19.90
N VAL A 315 17.14 -17.90 19.70
CA VAL A 315 15.83 -17.30 19.43
C VAL A 315 15.22 -17.00 20.79
N ASN A 316 15.09 -15.72 21.13
CA ASN A 316 14.69 -15.22 22.44
C ASN A 316 13.49 -14.27 22.35
N ILE A 317 12.46 -14.70 21.60
CA ILE A 317 11.20 -13.96 21.48
C ILE A 317 10.51 -13.91 22.85
N ARG A 318 10.48 -12.73 23.45
CA ARG A 318 9.85 -12.52 24.75
C ARG A 318 9.34 -11.09 24.90
N ASN A 319 8.61 -10.85 25.99
CA ASN A 319 8.11 -9.53 26.31
C ASN A 319 9.21 -8.64 26.91
N TRP A 320 9.24 -7.38 26.45
CA TRP A 320 10.24 -6.39 26.82
C TRP A 320 9.57 -5.05 27.18
N PRO A 321 10.16 -4.21 28.05
CA PRO A 321 9.63 -2.89 28.41
C PRO A 321 9.86 -1.85 27.30
N VAL A 322 9.46 -2.17 26.08
CA VAL A 322 9.64 -1.34 24.89
C VAL A 322 8.31 -1.20 24.15
N PHE A 323 8.18 -0.11 23.40
CA PHE A 323 7.08 0.12 22.49
C PHE A 323 7.56 -0.02 21.04
N GLY A 324 6.70 -0.50 20.15
CA GLY A 324 6.93 -0.51 18.71
C GLY A 324 6.09 0.56 18.02
N MET A 325 6.69 1.30 17.10
CA MET A 325 5.97 2.26 16.26
C MET A 325 5.43 1.51 15.04
N TYR A 326 4.15 1.69 14.68
CA TYR A 326 3.58 0.89 13.60
C TYR A 326 4.15 1.26 12.24
N GLN A 327 4.43 2.55 11.98
CA GLN A 327 5.21 3.02 10.82
C GLN A 327 5.04 2.15 9.57
N PRO A 328 3.84 2.18 8.96
CA PRO A 328 3.57 1.28 7.87
C PRO A 328 4.02 1.87 6.54
N ASP A 329 4.83 1.11 5.82
CA ASP A 329 5.13 1.34 4.42
C ASP A 329 3.93 0.87 3.59
N GLY A 330 3.86 -0.43 3.28
CA GLY A 330 2.79 -0.99 2.49
C GLY A 330 1.39 -0.87 3.12
N ILE A 331 0.41 -0.43 2.31
CA ILE A 331 -1.03 -0.44 2.65
C ILE A 331 -1.90 -0.99 1.52
N ALA A 332 -2.92 -1.76 1.87
CA ALA A 332 -3.96 -2.20 0.94
C ALA A 332 -5.37 -2.06 1.54
N ALA A 333 -6.34 -1.71 0.71
CA ALA A 333 -7.76 -1.69 1.08
C ALA A 333 -8.47 -2.96 0.59
N PHE A 334 -9.39 -3.49 1.39
CA PHE A 334 -10.23 -4.61 0.99
C PHE A 334 -11.60 -4.52 1.65
N SER A 335 -12.57 -5.25 1.10
CA SER A 335 -13.93 -5.26 1.64
C SER A 335 -14.38 -6.66 2.04
N VAL A 336 -15.05 -6.74 3.19
CA VAL A 336 -15.80 -7.92 3.62
C VAL A 336 -17.27 -7.50 3.73
N GLY A 337 -18.11 -8.07 2.86
CA GLY A 337 -19.48 -7.58 2.70
C GLY A 337 -19.49 -6.16 2.13
N ARG A 338 -20.09 -5.21 2.88
CA ARG A 338 -20.16 -3.78 2.50
C ARG A 338 -19.21 -2.89 3.31
N GLN A 339 -18.37 -3.48 4.15
CA GLN A 339 -17.46 -2.73 5.01
C GLN A 339 -16.05 -2.77 4.42
N THR A 340 -15.43 -1.59 4.32
CA THR A 340 -14.03 -1.44 3.94
C THR A 340 -13.13 -1.55 5.17
N TYR A 341 -12.00 -2.22 4.97
CA TYR A 341 -10.92 -2.46 5.91
C TYR A 341 -9.60 -2.14 5.23
N LEU A 342 -8.59 -1.86 6.04
CA LEU A 342 -7.22 -1.64 5.60
C LEU A 342 -6.33 -2.72 6.21
N ILE A 343 -5.28 -3.07 5.49
CA ILE A 343 -4.17 -3.86 6.03
C ILE A 343 -2.87 -3.07 5.80
N THR A 344 -2.03 -3.02 6.82
CA THR A 344 -0.75 -2.30 6.78
C THR A 344 0.39 -3.23 7.15
N ALA A 345 1.50 -3.16 6.42
CA ALA A 345 2.76 -3.81 6.77
C ALA A 345 3.57 -2.84 7.63
N ASN A 346 3.85 -3.21 8.90
CA ASN A 346 4.43 -2.29 9.89
C ASN A 346 5.96 -2.39 9.88
N GLU A 347 6.59 -1.89 8.81
CA GLU A 347 8.02 -2.07 8.53
C GLU A 347 8.91 -1.27 9.48
N GLY A 348 8.84 0.06 9.42
CA GLY A 348 9.51 0.96 10.35
C GLY A 348 10.75 1.65 9.82
N ASP A 349 10.63 2.55 8.84
CA ASP A 349 11.79 3.33 8.43
C ASP A 349 12.16 4.48 9.39
N ALA A 350 13.38 4.98 9.24
CA ALA A 350 13.98 6.02 10.08
C ALA A 350 14.39 7.23 9.26
N ARG A 351 14.33 8.42 9.87
CA ARG A 351 15.06 9.57 9.31
C ARG A 351 16.51 9.57 9.75
N ASP A 352 17.38 8.98 8.92
CA ASP A 352 18.82 8.90 9.15
C ASP A 352 19.64 9.49 8.00
N TYR A 353 19.91 10.79 8.12
CA TYR A 353 20.68 11.59 7.18
C TYR A 353 21.95 12.15 7.84
N PRO A 354 22.97 12.56 7.05
CA PRO A 354 24.13 13.28 7.58
C PRO A 354 23.79 14.49 8.47
N GLY A 355 22.73 15.22 8.15
CA GLY A 355 22.25 16.38 8.94
C GLY A 355 21.43 16.02 10.18
N PHE A 356 20.88 14.80 10.25
CA PHE A 356 20.04 14.35 11.36
C PHE A 356 19.97 12.82 11.38
N ALA A 357 20.38 12.20 12.48
CA ALA A 357 20.18 10.78 12.73
C ALA A 357 19.09 10.59 13.77
N GLU A 358 18.09 9.76 13.55
CA GLU A 358 17.07 9.41 14.54
C GLU A 358 17.52 8.25 15.45
N GLU A 359 18.22 7.28 14.88
CA GLU A 359 18.48 6.02 15.55
C GLU A 359 19.50 6.12 16.69
N SER A 360 19.30 5.29 17.71
CA SER A 360 20.29 5.05 18.76
C SER A 360 20.22 3.62 19.28
N ARG A 361 21.36 3.10 19.71
CA ARG A 361 21.42 1.84 20.47
C ARG A 361 21.04 2.12 21.92
N VAL A 362 20.25 1.25 22.54
CA VAL A 362 19.87 1.40 23.96
C VAL A 362 21.10 1.47 24.87
N SER A 363 22.22 0.80 24.53
CA SER A 363 23.48 0.90 25.29
C SER A 363 24.06 2.32 25.34
N ALA A 364 23.73 3.19 24.38
CA ALA A 364 24.17 4.57 24.35
C ALA A 364 23.26 5.52 25.16
N LEU A 365 22.04 5.09 25.49
CA LEU A 365 21.06 5.94 26.17
C LEU A 365 21.23 5.98 27.69
N ALA A 366 20.86 7.10 28.31
CA ALA A 366 20.77 7.25 29.75
C ALA A 366 19.39 6.75 30.21
N LEU A 367 19.31 5.50 30.67
CA LEU A 367 18.04 4.90 31.10
C LEU A 367 17.70 5.27 32.54
N ASP A 368 16.41 5.50 32.82
CA ASP A 368 15.90 5.62 34.19
C ASP A 368 15.96 4.26 34.89
N PRO A 369 16.79 4.08 35.93
CA PRO A 369 16.94 2.80 36.62
C PRO A 369 15.67 2.36 37.37
N ALA A 370 14.72 3.27 37.62
CA ALA A 370 13.43 2.92 38.21
C ALA A 370 12.51 2.19 37.21
N VAL A 371 12.72 2.40 35.91
CA VAL A 371 11.97 1.73 34.83
C VAL A 371 12.76 0.54 34.28
N PHE A 372 14.04 0.76 33.98
CA PHE A 372 14.92 -0.21 33.34
C PHE A 372 15.88 -0.86 34.34
N GLY A 373 15.32 -1.41 35.40
CA GLY A 373 16.07 -2.15 36.41
C GLY A 373 16.37 -3.59 35.97
N ASP A 374 17.43 -4.19 36.54
CA ASP A 374 17.89 -5.52 36.18
C ASP A 374 16.80 -6.59 36.27
N ALA A 375 15.91 -6.52 37.27
CA ALA A 375 14.82 -7.49 37.41
C ALA A 375 13.86 -7.49 36.20
N VAL A 376 13.67 -6.33 35.55
CA VAL A 376 12.78 -6.19 34.38
C VAL A 376 13.38 -6.87 33.15
N CYS A 377 14.68 -6.68 32.92
CA CYS A 377 15.37 -7.27 31.78
C CYS A 377 15.93 -8.65 32.08
N GLY A 378 15.92 -9.11 33.33
CA GLY A 378 16.52 -10.36 33.84
C GLY A 378 18.04 -10.28 34.12
N GLY A 379 18.58 -9.07 34.29
CA GLY A 379 19.98 -8.62 34.34
C GLY A 379 20.11 -7.23 33.69
N PRO A 380 21.32 -6.65 33.56
CA PRO A 380 21.48 -5.26 33.12
C PRO A 380 20.83 -4.98 31.76
N CYS A 381 19.81 -4.11 31.70
CA CYS A 381 19.08 -3.86 30.44
C CYS A 381 20.00 -3.45 29.28
N LYS A 382 21.07 -2.71 29.58
CA LYS A 382 22.05 -2.22 28.59
C LYS A 382 23.05 -3.29 28.11
N ASP A 383 22.97 -4.52 28.60
CA ASP A 383 23.78 -5.64 28.12
C ASP A 383 23.46 -5.95 26.65
N ASN A 384 24.48 -6.29 25.88
CA ASN A 384 24.35 -6.57 24.45
C ASN A 384 23.48 -7.79 24.18
N ALA A 385 23.51 -8.81 25.05
CA ALA A 385 22.64 -9.99 24.99
C ALA A 385 21.18 -9.71 25.42
N ARG A 386 20.81 -8.44 25.59
CA ARG A 386 19.47 -7.97 26.01
C ARG A 386 19.10 -6.75 25.16
N LEU A 387 18.61 -5.66 25.77
CA LEU A 387 18.22 -4.48 25.02
C LEU A 387 19.40 -3.68 24.51
N GLY A 388 20.63 -3.85 25.03
CA GLY A 388 21.77 -2.96 24.74
C GLY A 388 22.04 -2.76 23.24
N ARG A 389 21.83 -3.81 22.44
CA ARG A 389 21.95 -3.75 20.98
C ARG A 389 20.71 -3.24 20.27
N LEU A 390 19.53 -3.34 20.86
CA LEU A 390 18.28 -2.91 20.23
C LEU A 390 18.38 -1.46 19.75
N THR A 391 18.03 -1.24 18.49
CA THR A 391 17.90 0.10 17.90
C THR A 391 16.55 0.70 18.25
N VAL A 392 16.56 1.96 18.69
CA VAL A 392 15.39 2.73 19.07
C VAL A 392 15.50 4.14 18.52
N THR A 393 14.37 4.84 18.39
CA THR A 393 14.41 6.29 18.14
C THR A 393 14.88 7.05 19.38
N ARG A 394 15.67 8.11 19.18
CA ARG A 394 16.02 9.07 20.23
C ARG A 394 15.04 10.24 20.36
N THR A 395 14.03 10.34 19.48
CA THR A 395 13.09 11.47 19.42
C THR A 395 11.92 11.35 20.41
N LEU A 396 11.76 10.18 21.03
CA LEU A 396 10.70 9.87 21.99
C LEU A 396 11.25 9.25 23.29
N GLY A 397 10.44 9.30 24.35
CA GLY A 397 10.67 8.55 25.60
C GLY A 397 11.67 9.15 26.60
N GLN A 398 12.37 10.23 26.24
CA GLN A 398 13.21 10.99 27.17
C GLN A 398 12.37 11.95 28.01
N ASP A 399 12.54 11.90 29.33
CA ASP A 399 12.01 12.92 30.23
C ASP A 399 12.86 14.20 30.13
N PRO A 400 12.30 15.34 29.69
CA PRO A 400 13.07 16.57 29.50
C PRO A 400 13.61 17.16 30.81
N ALA A 401 13.04 16.81 31.96
CA ALA A 401 13.48 17.34 33.25
C ALA A 401 14.74 16.61 33.77
N SER A 402 14.79 15.28 33.66
CA SER A 402 15.91 14.47 34.13
C SER A 402 16.95 14.14 33.04
N GLY A 403 16.56 14.21 31.77
CA GLY A 403 17.36 13.73 30.63
C GLY A 403 17.42 12.19 30.54
N LEU A 404 16.67 11.47 31.37
CA LEU A 404 16.63 10.01 31.38
C LEU A 404 15.51 9.49 30.47
N TYR A 405 15.78 8.40 29.76
CA TYR A 405 14.77 7.66 29.02
C TYR A 405 13.94 6.83 29.98
N ARG A 406 12.61 7.05 29.95
CA ARG A 406 11.62 6.32 30.75
C ARG A 406 10.75 5.40 29.89
N GLU A 407 10.84 5.55 28.58
CA GLU A 407 10.24 4.69 27.57
C GLU A 407 11.23 4.52 26.42
N LEU A 408 11.12 3.41 25.70
CA LEU A 408 11.94 3.08 24.54
C LEU A 408 11.01 2.71 23.39
N TYR A 409 11.30 3.23 22.20
CA TYR A 409 10.47 3.07 21.01
C TYR A 409 11.32 2.46 19.89
N VAL A 410 11.05 1.21 19.52
CA VAL A 410 11.67 0.58 18.35
C VAL A 410 10.98 1.06 17.08
N LEU A 411 11.74 1.13 16.00
CA LEU A 411 11.18 1.33 14.67
C LEU A 411 10.45 0.07 14.24
N GLY A 412 9.28 0.26 13.63
CA GLY A 412 8.47 -0.84 13.11
C GLY A 412 7.71 -1.62 14.19
N GLY A 413 6.61 -2.23 13.76
CA GLY A 413 5.76 -3.04 14.62
C GLY A 413 6.16 -4.52 14.65
N ARG A 414 7.09 -4.94 13.78
CA ARG A 414 7.44 -6.35 13.49
C ARG A 414 6.23 -7.22 13.14
N SER A 415 5.23 -6.60 12.53
CA SER A 415 3.87 -7.13 12.39
C SER A 415 3.18 -6.52 11.19
N PHE A 416 2.03 -7.06 10.82
CA PHE A 416 1.04 -6.32 10.05
C PHE A 416 -0.22 -6.05 10.90
N SER A 417 -0.93 -4.98 10.58
CA SER A 417 -2.17 -4.57 11.25
C SER A 417 -3.37 -4.68 10.31
N ILE A 418 -4.56 -4.93 10.87
CA ILE A 418 -5.83 -4.71 10.17
C ILE A 418 -6.57 -3.56 10.85
N LEU A 419 -7.00 -2.59 10.06
CA LEU A 419 -7.67 -1.37 10.51
C LEU A 419 -9.08 -1.27 9.92
N SER A 420 -9.95 -0.52 10.59
CA SER A 420 -11.20 -0.05 9.99
C SER A 420 -10.92 1.04 8.95
N ALA A 421 -11.92 1.39 8.14
CA ALA A 421 -11.89 2.53 7.24
C ALA A 421 -11.62 3.90 7.95
N SER A 422 -11.81 3.99 9.27
CA SER A 422 -11.47 5.18 10.05
C SER A 422 -10.03 5.17 10.59
N GLY A 423 -9.21 4.19 10.22
CA GLY A 423 -7.86 4.00 10.73
C GLY A 423 -7.79 3.38 12.14
N ALA A 424 -8.92 2.94 12.71
CA ALA A 424 -8.91 2.30 14.03
C ALA A 424 -8.41 0.85 13.90
N ARG A 425 -7.37 0.48 14.66
CA ARG A 425 -6.83 -0.88 14.65
C ARG A 425 -7.81 -1.88 15.24
N LEU A 426 -8.14 -2.90 14.45
CA LEU A 426 -9.04 -3.98 14.81
C LEU A 426 -8.28 -5.22 15.27
N TRP A 427 -7.09 -5.44 14.70
CA TRP A 427 -6.24 -6.58 14.99
C TRP A 427 -4.78 -6.28 14.61
N ASP A 428 -3.83 -6.89 15.31
CA ASP A 428 -2.40 -6.89 15.00
C ASP A 428 -1.87 -8.32 15.07
N SER A 429 -0.92 -8.65 14.19
CA SER A 429 -0.32 -9.98 14.18
C SER A 429 0.58 -10.30 15.37
N GLY A 430 0.90 -9.32 16.23
CA GLY A 430 1.69 -9.55 17.42
C GLY A 430 3.10 -10.02 17.05
N ASP A 431 3.56 -11.08 17.67
CA ASP A 431 4.85 -11.72 17.40
C ASP A 431 4.75 -12.87 16.38
N GLN A 432 3.60 -13.05 15.72
CA GLN A 432 3.38 -14.22 14.87
C GLN A 432 4.37 -14.35 13.72
N LEU A 433 4.88 -13.25 13.17
CA LEU A 433 5.86 -13.31 12.07
C LEU A 433 7.17 -13.97 12.54
N GLU A 434 7.71 -13.51 13.67
CA GLU A 434 8.92 -14.10 14.28
C GLU A 434 8.69 -15.53 14.76
N GLN A 435 7.57 -15.80 15.42
CA GLN A 435 7.25 -17.16 15.90
C GLN A 435 7.20 -18.16 14.74
N ARG A 436 6.70 -17.74 13.57
CA ARG A 436 6.61 -18.60 12.38
C ARG A 436 7.96 -18.82 11.72
N THR A 437 8.76 -17.78 11.54
CA THR A 437 10.10 -17.94 10.94
C THR A 437 11.01 -18.75 11.85
N ALA A 438 10.93 -18.56 13.18
CA ALA A 438 11.65 -19.35 14.18
C ALA A 438 11.30 -20.85 14.16
N ALA A 439 10.04 -21.19 13.86
CA ALA A 439 9.58 -22.57 13.82
C ALA A 439 10.03 -23.35 12.58
N LEU A 440 10.62 -22.68 11.58
CA LEU A 440 10.99 -23.28 10.29
C LEU A 440 12.51 -23.53 10.22
N PRO A 441 12.95 -24.80 10.11
CA PRO A 441 14.37 -25.13 10.16
C PRO A 441 15.16 -24.68 8.93
N ASN A 442 14.48 -24.34 7.84
CA ASN A 442 15.08 -23.89 6.58
C ASN A 442 15.07 -22.36 6.40
N VAL A 443 14.68 -21.62 7.45
CA VAL A 443 14.65 -20.16 7.46
C VAL A 443 15.67 -19.70 8.50
N ALA A 444 16.63 -18.87 8.09
CA ALA A 444 17.52 -18.23 9.04
C ALA A 444 16.72 -17.17 9.81
N PHE A 445 16.44 -17.44 11.08
CA PHE A 445 15.66 -16.54 11.94
C PHE A 445 16.27 -15.13 11.96
N ASN A 446 15.44 -14.10 11.76
CA ASN A 446 15.82 -12.69 11.71
C ASN A 446 17.12 -12.43 10.94
N ALA A 447 17.31 -13.09 9.80
CA ALA A 447 18.42 -12.82 8.89
C ALA A 447 18.20 -11.51 8.12
N SER A 448 19.29 -10.85 7.73
CA SER A 448 19.26 -9.71 6.79
C SER A 448 18.82 -10.15 5.38
N ASN A 449 18.54 -9.21 4.48
CA ASN A 449 18.27 -9.47 3.07
C ASN A 449 19.57 -9.71 2.26
N THR A 450 20.65 -8.99 2.58
CA THR A 450 21.96 -9.07 1.91
C THR A 450 22.86 -10.22 2.40
N GLY A 451 22.59 -10.75 3.60
CA GLY A 451 23.26 -11.91 4.18
C GLY A 451 22.27 -12.87 4.83
N ASN A 452 22.61 -14.15 5.00
CA ASN A 452 21.68 -15.17 5.53
C ASN A 452 22.19 -15.79 6.83
N ALA A 453 22.77 -14.97 7.71
CA ALA A 453 23.19 -15.46 9.02
C ALA A 453 22.03 -15.42 10.01
N PHE A 454 22.11 -16.32 10.98
CA PHE A 454 21.14 -16.41 12.05
C PHE A 454 21.22 -15.15 12.91
N ASP A 455 20.06 -14.55 13.19
CA ASP A 455 19.89 -13.54 14.24
C ASP A 455 20.58 -12.19 13.96
N ASP A 456 20.80 -11.86 12.68
CA ASP A 456 21.48 -10.62 12.26
C ASP A 456 20.61 -9.34 12.38
N ARG A 457 19.30 -9.49 12.55
CA ARG A 457 18.30 -8.39 12.58
C ARG A 457 17.43 -8.37 13.84
N SER A 458 17.65 -9.24 14.82
CA SER A 458 16.85 -9.18 16.07
C SER A 458 17.09 -7.88 16.84
N ASP A 459 18.24 -7.26 16.71
CA ASP A 459 18.50 -5.94 17.26
C ASP A 459 17.90 -4.78 16.45
N ASN A 460 17.38 -5.03 15.24
CA ASN A 460 16.86 -3.98 14.36
C ASN A 460 15.72 -4.47 13.45
N LYS A 461 14.47 -4.10 13.79
CA LYS A 461 13.20 -4.40 13.07
C LYS A 461 12.85 -5.89 12.78
N GLY A 462 13.76 -6.85 12.95
CA GLY A 462 13.45 -8.29 12.97
C GLY A 462 13.01 -8.83 11.60
N PRO A 463 11.77 -9.35 11.46
CA PRO A 463 11.32 -9.96 10.20
C PRO A 463 10.96 -8.96 9.10
N GLU A 464 10.68 -7.69 9.46
CA GLU A 464 10.44 -6.56 8.54
C GLU A 464 9.40 -6.83 7.45
N PRO A 465 8.10 -6.73 7.79
CA PRO A 465 7.04 -6.76 6.80
C PRO A 465 6.99 -5.42 6.04
N GLU A 466 7.19 -5.47 4.73
CA GLU A 466 7.34 -4.30 3.84
C GLU A 466 6.11 -4.14 2.93
N GLY A 467 6.00 -5.03 1.94
CA GLY A 467 4.89 -5.01 1.01
C GLY A 467 3.65 -5.77 1.50
N VAL A 468 2.48 -5.25 1.15
CA VAL A 468 1.21 -5.97 1.33
C VAL A 468 0.33 -5.92 0.08
N ALA A 469 -0.22 -7.07 -0.29
CA ALA A 469 -1.25 -7.18 -1.30
C ALA A 469 -2.46 -7.96 -0.76
N VAL A 470 -3.64 -7.69 -1.31
CA VAL A 470 -4.87 -8.43 -0.97
C VAL A 470 -5.54 -8.95 -2.24
N GLY A 471 -5.99 -10.20 -2.18
CA GLY A 471 -6.69 -10.87 -3.27
C GLY A 471 -7.92 -11.61 -2.78
N ARG A 472 -9.01 -11.52 -3.55
CA ARG A 472 -10.19 -12.37 -3.32
C ARG A 472 -10.10 -13.60 -4.20
N ILE A 473 -10.31 -14.77 -3.60
CA ILE A 473 -10.36 -16.06 -4.29
C ILE A 473 -11.65 -16.77 -3.87
N GLY A 474 -12.59 -16.89 -4.81
CA GLY A 474 -13.95 -17.33 -4.52
C GLY A 474 -14.63 -16.44 -3.46
N ARG A 475 -14.97 -17.00 -2.30
CA ARG A 475 -15.57 -16.26 -1.17
C ARG A 475 -14.58 -15.82 -0.09
N LYS A 476 -13.30 -16.19 -0.21
CA LYS A 476 -12.28 -15.84 0.77
C LYS A 476 -11.46 -14.64 0.31
N THR A 477 -10.99 -13.86 1.26
CA THR A 477 -10.02 -12.79 1.04
C THR A 477 -8.70 -13.20 1.68
N PHE A 478 -7.62 -13.15 0.91
CA PHE A 478 -6.27 -13.47 1.37
C PHE A 478 -5.38 -12.23 1.33
N ALA A 479 -4.60 -12.04 2.38
CA ALA A 479 -3.53 -11.07 2.45
C ALA A 479 -2.19 -11.77 2.21
N PHE A 480 -1.32 -11.12 1.45
CA PHE A 480 0.05 -11.51 1.16
C PHE A 480 0.98 -10.45 1.73
N ILE A 481 1.87 -10.82 2.63
CA ILE A 481 2.78 -9.92 3.35
C ILE A 481 4.20 -10.32 2.98
N GLY A 482 4.93 -9.45 2.28
CA GLY A 482 6.35 -9.62 1.98
C GLY A 482 7.19 -9.35 3.21
N LEU A 483 8.15 -10.23 3.50
CA LEU A 483 9.14 -10.03 4.56
C LEU A 483 10.47 -9.66 3.91
N GLU A 484 10.85 -8.41 3.99
CA GLU A 484 11.90 -7.81 3.16
C GLU A 484 13.28 -8.30 3.60
N ARG A 485 13.54 -8.43 4.91
CA ARG A 485 14.81 -9.00 5.41
C ARG A 485 14.90 -10.51 5.32
N VAL A 486 14.15 -11.23 6.17
CA VAL A 486 14.24 -12.70 6.25
C VAL A 486 13.80 -13.38 4.93
N GLY A 487 13.03 -12.67 4.11
CA GLY A 487 12.58 -13.10 2.79
C GLY A 487 11.23 -13.81 2.83
N GLY A 488 10.65 -13.98 1.65
CA GLY A 488 9.42 -14.74 1.45
C GLY A 488 8.13 -13.97 1.72
N VAL A 489 7.01 -14.68 1.54
CA VAL A 489 5.66 -14.14 1.64
C VAL A 489 4.84 -14.94 2.64
N MET A 490 4.34 -14.25 3.66
CA MET A 490 3.38 -14.77 4.62
C MET A 490 1.95 -14.58 4.07
N VAL A 491 1.11 -15.60 4.22
CA VAL A 491 -0.25 -15.59 3.68
C VAL A 491 -1.27 -15.81 4.79
N TYR A 492 -2.27 -14.94 4.87
CA TYR A 492 -3.37 -15.03 5.84
C TYR A 492 -4.73 -14.96 5.14
N ASP A 493 -5.67 -15.81 5.55
CA ASP A 493 -7.09 -15.63 5.28
C ASP A 493 -7.63 -14.52 6.19
N VAL A 494 -8.01 -13.39 5.59
CA VAL A 494 -8.54 -12.19 6.27
C VAL A 494 -10.04 -12.03 6.03
N SER A 495 -10.74 -13.10 5.64
CA SER A 495 -12.20 -13.08 5.45
C SER A 495 -12.97 -12.71 6.72
N VAL A 496 -12.34 -12.91 7.89
CA VAL A 496 -12.79 -12.38 9.19
C VAL A 496 -11.71 -11.41 9.69
N PRO A 497 -11.84 -10.09 9.44
CA PRO A 497 -10.76 -9.12 9.67
C PRO A 497 -10.26 -9.01 11.13
N THR A 498 -11.07 -9.46 12.10
CA THR A 498 -10.70 -9.46 13.53
C THR A 498 -10.04 -10.75 14.00
N VAL A 499 -10.05 -11.81 13.18
CA VAL A 499 -9.44 -13.11 13.48
C VAL A 499 -8.80 -13.70 12.22
N PRO A 500 -7.75 -13.08 11.65
CA PRO A 500 -7.02 -13.64 10.52
C PRO A 500 -6.49 -15.04 10.80
N VAL A 501 -6.50 -15.90 9.80
CA VAL A 501 -6.00 -17.28 9.91
C VAL A 501 -4.82 -17.46 8.99
N PHE A 502 -3.67 -17.83 9.54
CA PHE A 502 -2.48 -18.15 8.74
C PHE A 502 -2.75 -19.31 7.80
N ALA A 503 -2.40 -19.12 6.52
CA ALA A 503 -2.58 -20.12 5.47
C ALA A 503 -1.25 -20.82 5.15
N THR A 504 -0.22 -20.05 4.80
CA THR A 504 1.09 -20.58 4.41
C THR A 504 2.17 -19.51 4.49
N TYR A 505 3.43 -19.94 4.41
CA TYR A 505 4.58 -19.09 4.21
C TYR A 505 5.48 -19.74 3.16
N VAL A 506 5.89 -18.97 2.15
CA VAL A 506 6.79 -19.43 1.10
C VAL A 506 7.99 -18.50 1.05
N ASN A 507 9.18 -19.09 1.16
CA ASN A 507 10.44 -18.39 1.02
C ASN A 507 11.28 -19.11 -0.04
N THR A 508 11.54 -18.41 -1.14
CA THR A 508 12.29 -18.91 -2.30
C THR A 508 13.76 -18.52 -2.28
N ARG A 509 14.21 -17.93 -1.17
CA ARG A 509 15.61 -17.72 -0.84
C ARG A 509 16.36 -19.05 -0.70
N ALA A 510 17.61 -19.07 -1.15
CA ALA A 510 18.54 -20.17 -0.99
C ALA A 510 19.88 -19.63 -0.45
N GLY A 511 19.98 -19.48 0.87
CA GLY A 511 21.12 -18.80 1.49
C GLY A 511 21.14 -17.32 1.13
N ALA A 512 22.28 -16.78 0.69
CA ALA A 512 22.38 -15.39 0.21
C ALA A 512 22.05 -15.24 -1.29
N ALA A 513 21.30 -16.18 -1.88
CA ALA A 513 20.89 -16.18 -3.28
C ALA A 513 19.39 -16.49 -3.41
N GLY A 514 18.87 -16.48 -4.64
CA GLY A 514 17.44 -16.66 -4.91
C GLY A 514 16.73 -15.31 -4.96
N ASP A 515 15.51 -15.26 -4.43
CA ASP A 515 14.71 -14.04 -4.33
C ASP A 515 14.94 -13.39 -2.95
N LEU A 516 15.41 -12.14 -2.94
CA LEU A 516 15.86 -11.41 -1.75
C LEU A 516 15.27 -10.00 -1.71
N GLY A 517 14.74 -9.57 -0.57
CA GLY A 517 14.10 -8.26 -0.44
C GLY A 517 12.71 -8.16 -1.09
N PRO A 518 11.72 -9.02 -0.75
CA PRO A 518 10.35 -8.78 -1.18
C PRO A 518 9.85 -7.38 -0.82
N GLU A 519 9.45 -6.61 -1.83
CA GLU A 519 9.11 -5.19 -1.69
C GLU A 519 7.74 -4.93 -2.34
N GLY A 520 7.66 -4.85 -3.67
CA GLY A 520 6.40 -4.77 -4.38
C GLY A 520 5.67 -6.12 -4.49
N LEU A 521 4.39 -6.19 -4.09
CA LEU A 521 3.53 -7.36 -4.30
C LEU A 521 2.31 -7.01 -5.16
N GLN A 522 2.00 -7.86 -6.14
CA GLN A 522 0.79 -7.71 -6.95
C GLN A 522 0.04 -9.03 -7.13
N PHE A 523 -1.19 -9.06 -6.59
CA PHE A 523 -2.14 -10.14 -6.84
C PHE A 523 -2.84 -9.96 -8.19
N VAL A 524 -2.91 -11.03 -8.97
CA VAL A 524 -3.68 -11.08 -10.24
C VAL A 524 -4.75 -12.17 -10.13
N PRO A 525 -6.05 -11.82 -10.19
CA PRO A 525 -7.11 -12.81 -10.10
C PRO A 525 -7.15 -13.71 -11.34
N ALA A 526 -7.71 -14.92 -11.17
CA ALA A 526 -7.73 -15.95 -12.21
C ALA A 526 -8.36 -15.47 -13.53
N GLU A 527 -9.40 -14.64 -13.47
CA GLU A 527 -10.07 -14.11 -14.66
C GLU A 527 -9.16 -13.23 -15.55
N ARG A 528 -8.23 -12.48 -14.93
CA ARG A 528 -7.29 -11.56 -15.57
C ARG A 528 -5.93 -12.19 -15.87
N SER A 529 -5.67 -13.34 -15.27
CA SER A 529 -4.44 -14.09 -15.46
C SER A 529 -4.39 -14.75 -16.85
N PRO A 530 -3.20 -14.80 -17.49
CA PRO A 530 -3.02 -15.44 -18.79
C PRO A 530 -3.17 -16.97 -18.73
N ILE A 531 -3.04 -17.57 -17.55
CA ILE A 531 -3.14 -19.03 -17.34
C ILE A 531 -4.45 -19.48 -16.67
N LYS A 532 -5.40 -18.55 -16.45
CA LYS A 532 -6.69 -18.82 -15.79
C LYS A 532 -6.58 -19.43 -14.39
N ALA A 533 -5.46 -19.15 -13.72
CA ALA A 533 -5.21 -19.41 -12.32
C ALA A 533 -4.74 -18.12 -11.64
N PRO A 534 -5.07 -17.89 -10.36
CA PRO A 534 -4.64 -16.69 -9.66
C PRO A 534 -3.10 -16.66 -9.54
N LEU A 535 -2.50 -15.49 -9.74
CA LEU A 535 -1.06 -15.28 -9.67
C LEU A 535 -0.70 -14.26 -8.57
N LEU A 536 0.53 -14.35 -8.09
CA LEU A 536 1.17 -13.31 -7.29
C LEU A 536 2.54 -12.99 -7.92
N PHE A 537 2.75 -11.72 -8.26
CA PHE A 537 4.06 -11.19 -8.60
C PHE A 537 4.68 -10.58 -7.35
N VAL A 538 5.95 -10.86 -7.13
CA VAL A 538 6.72 -10.37 -5.97
C VAL A 538 8.02 -9.79 -6.51
N GLY A 539 8.16 -8.48 -6.49
CA GLY A 539 9.43 -7.79 -6.74
C GLY A 539 10.38 -8.05 -5.58
N ASN A 540 11.62 -8.41 -5.90
CA ASN A 540 12.67 -8.68 -4.94
C ASN A 540 13.85 -7.77 -5.26
N GLU A 541 13.95 -6.70 -4.49
CA GLU A 541 14.81 -5.56 -4.74
C GLU A 541 16.28 -5.98 -4.74
N ILE A 542 16.71 -6.64 -3.65
CA ILE A 542 18.11 -6.97 -3.40
C ILE A 542 18.64 -7.99 -4.42
N SER A 543 17.82 -8.93 -4.88
CA SER A 543 18.20 -9.85 -5.95
C SER A 543 17.95 -9.29 -7.35
N GLY A 544 17.15 -8.23 -7.50
CA GLY A 544 16.70 -7.71 -8.78
C GLY A 544 15.83 -8.69 -9.55
N THR A 545 15.05 -9.51 -8.85
CA THR A 545 14.21 -10.54 -9.46
C THR A 545 12.74 -10.31 -9.17
N THR A 546 11.88 -10.55 -10.14
CA THR A 546 10.44 -10.70 -9.86
C THR A 546 10.09 -12.18 -9.83
N ALA A 547 9.73 -12.70 -8.67
CA ALA A 547 9.23 -14.05 -8.53
C ALA A 547 7.75 -14.10 -8.95
N ILE A 548 7.41 -15.11 -9.76
CA ILE A 548 6.05 -15.31 -10.26
C ILE A 548 5.49 -16.59 -9.64
N PHE A 549 4.45 -16.45 -8.83
CA PHE A 549 3.78 -17.56 -8.17
C PHE A 549 2.41 -17.82 -8.78
N GLU A 550 2.10 -19.11 -9.02
CA GLU A 550 0.72 -19.56 -9.14
C GLU A 550 0.16 -19.86 -7.75
N ILE A 551 -1.06 -19.39 -7.48
CA ILE A 551 -1.75 -19.66 -6.22
C ILE A 551 -2.57 -20.93 -6.38
N LYS A 552 -2.11 -22.03 -5.77
CA LYS A 552 -2.79 -23.33 -5.79
C LYS A 552 -3.93 -23.36 -4.79
N LEU A 553 -5.11 -23.73 -5.27
CA LEU A 553 -6.34 -23.83 -4.49
C LEU A 553 -6.42 -25.21 -3.81
N ARG A 554 -6.28 -25.25 -2.48
CA ARG A 554 -6.29 -26.51 -1.70
C ARG A 554 -7.66 -26.80 -1.09
#